data_AF-A0A8H5E5Q8-F1
#
_entry.id   AF-A0A8H5E5Q8-F1
#
_cell.length_a   1.000
_cell.length_b   1.000
_cell.length_c   1.000
_cell.angle_alpha   90.00
_cell.angle_beta   90.00
_cell.angle_gamma   90.00
#
_symmetry.space_group_name_H-M   'P 1'
#
loop_
_entity.id
_entity.type
_entity.pdbx_description
1 polymer ?
#
loop_
_entity_poly.entity_id
_entity_poly.type
_entity_poly.pdbx_seq_one_letter_code
_entity_poly.pdbx_strand_id
1 'polypeptide(L)'
;MEHQRQDFAHYLQGRNLVFVMERFKKNLASELSAASEVGHDWGRIPDLFSFLSNIILKANIEALYGEHLLRICPTFCQDFWNFYKAFPNISKGLPRWLVPSSYQARDEMHKSFDRWRTWCSENYNWDNDELRDVEYEPVWGTQYVRKMIQRHEALGLSNNGVAVVMLGYFFV
;
A
#
# COMPACT_ATOMS: atom_id res chain seq x y z
N MET A 1 11.38 11.73 10.89
CA MET A 1 11.53 10.45 11.64
C MET A 1 10.65 10.42 12.89
N GLU A 2 10.72 11.40 13.81
CA GLU A 2 9.94 11.31 15.07
C GLU A 2 8.42 11.36 14.87
N HIS A 3 7.89 12.29 14.07
CA HIS A 3 6.44 12.34 13.77
C HIS A 3 5.93 11.07 13.05
N GLN A 4 6.76 10.48 12.19
CA GLN A 4 6.45 9.20 11.55
C GLN A 4 6.34 8.09 12.60
N ARG A 5 7.33 7.97 13.49
CA ARG A 5 7.33 6.97 14.56
C ARG A 5 6.10 7.12 15.47
N GLN A 6 5.69 8.36 15.74
CA GLN A 6 4.49 8.67 16.52
C GLN A 6 3.21 8.21 15.82
N ASP A 7 3.07 8.41 14.52
CA ASP A 7 1.91 7.89 13.78
C ASP A 7 1.85 6.36 13.79
N PHE A 8 2.98 5.70 13.54
CA PHE A 8 3.05 4.23 13.63
C PHE A 8 2.63 3.75 15.02
N ALA A 9 3.13 4.40 16.07
CA ALA A 9 2.76 4.06 17.44
C ALA A 9 1.29 4.35 17.75
N HIS A 10 0.72 5.39 17.14
CA HIS A 10 -0.67 5.77 17.39
C HIS A 10 -1.65 4.88 16.65
N TYR A 11 -1.49 4.66 15.35
CA TYR A 11 -2.48 3.97 14.51
C TYR A 11 -2.20 2.48 14.34
N LEU A 12 -0.95 2.04 14.41
CA LEU A 12 -0.55 0.66 14.12
C LEU A 12 -0.10 -0.10 15.38
N GLN A 13 -0.58 0.32 16.56
CA GLN A 13 -0.39 -0.39 17.83
C GLN A 13 -1.67 -0.42 18.65
N GLY A 14 -1.67 -1.27 19.69
CA GLY A 14 -2.75 -1.35 20.67
C GLY A 14 -4.10 -1.63 20.03
N ARG A 15 -5.12 -0.82 20.39
CA ARG A 15 -6.50 -1.00 19.91
C ARG A 15 -6.69 -0.67 18.43
N ASN A 16 -5.91 0.28 17.90
CA ASN A 16 -6.06 0.71 16.50
C ASN A 16 -5.56 -0.37 15.53
N LEU A 17 -4.52 -1.13 15.93
CA LEU A 17 -4.06 -2.29 15.17
C LEU A 17 -5.11 -3.42 15.06
N VAL A 18 -6.00 -3.57 16.05
CA VAL A 18 -7.00 -4.66 16.05
C VAL A 18 -7.91 -4.56 14.83
N PHE A 19 -8.36 -3.37 14.47
CA PHE A 19 -9.24 -3.16 13.32
C PHE A 19 -8.55 -3.48 12.00
N VAL A 20 -7.30 -3.01 11.84
CA VAL A 20 -6.47 -3.33 10.67
C VAL A 20 -6.26 -4.84 10.57
N MET A 21 -6.03 -5.52 11.69
CA MET A 21 -5.74 -6.94 11.72
C MET A 21 -6.94 -7.84 11.47
N GLU A 22 -8.11 -7.49 11.99
CA GLU A 22 -9.34 -8.21 11.63
C GLU A 22 -9.68 -8.06 10.15
N ARG A 23 -9.44 -6.87 9.57
CA ARG A 23 -9.61 -6.65 8.12
C ARG A 23 -8.60 -7.46 7.32
N PHE A 24 -7.32 -7.41 7.68
CA PHE A 24 -6.29 -8.21 7.04
C PHE A 24 -6.63 -9.71 7.07
N LYS A 25 -7.02 -10.24 8.23
CA LYS A 25 -7.43 -11.66 8.38
C LYS A 25 -8.59 -12.01 7.46
N LYS A 26 -9.62 -11.16 7.40
CA LYS A 26 -10.77 -11.34 6.51
C LYS A 26 -10.33 -11.37 5.04
N ASN A 27 -9.51 -10.39 4.64
CA ASN A 27 -9.04 -10.27 3.27
C ASN A 27 -8.13 -11.45 2.87
N LEU A 28 -7.23 -11.85 3.77
CA LEU A 28 -6.36 -13.01 3.59
C LEU A 28 -7.16 -14.31 3.42
N ALA A 29 -8.17 -14.53 4.27
CA ALA A 29 -9.04 -15.69 4.17
C ALA A 29 -9.83 -15.70 2.84
N SER A 30 -10.29 -14.53 2.40
CA SER A 30 -10.97 -14.37 1.10
C SER A 30 -10.05 -14.69 -0.08
N GLU A 31 -8.85 -14.11 -0.11
CA GLU A 31 -7.85 -14.35 -1.17
C GLU A 31 -7.42 -15.83 -1.21
N LEU A 32 -7.20 -16.47 -0.05
CA LEU A 32 -6.87 -17.89 0.03
C LEU A 32 -8.01 -18.78 -0.46
N SER A 33 -9.26 -18.45 -0.13
CA SER A 33 -10.43 -19.22 -0.56
C SER A 33 -10.71 -19.06 -2.06
N ALA A 34 -10.31 -17.94 -2.65
CA ALA A 34 -10.45 -17.66 -4.08
C ALA A 34 -9.28 -18.20 -4.93
N ALA A 35 -8.18 -18.63 -4.30
CA ALA A 35 -7.00 -19.13 -4.99
C ALA A 35 -7.27 -20.50 -5.64
N SER A 36 -7.20 -20.57 -6.96
CA SER A 36 -7.46 -21.80 -7.71
C SER A 36 -6.38 -22.87 -7.51
N GLU A 37 -5.19 -22.46 -7.05
CA GLU A 37 -4.09 -23.34 -6.67
C GLU A 37 -4.39 -24.14 -5.39
N VAL A 38 -5.37 -23.70 -4.58
CA VAL A 38 -5.80 -24.38 -3.36
C VAL A 38 -7.01 -25.25 -3.69
N GLY A 39 -6.76 -26.52 -3.98
CA GLY A 39 -7.80 -27.53 -4.19
C GLY A 39 -8.39 -28.08 -2.88
N HIS A 40 -9.34 -29.00 -3.00
CA HIS A 40 -9.95 -29.71 -1.86
C HIS A 40 -9.08 -30.87 -1.36
N ASP A 41 -8.12 -31.33 -2.17
CA ASP A 41 -7.19 -32.42 -1.87
C ASP A 41 -5.74 -31.92 -1.81
N TRP A 42 -4.83 -32.78 -1.31
CA TRP A 42 -3.39 -32.50 -1.29
C TRP A 42 -2.86 -32.17 -2.69
N GLY A 43 -2.43 -30.93 -2.88
CA GLY A 43 -1.85 -30.41 -4.11
C GLY A 43 -0.40 -29.98 -3.95
N ARG A 44 0.24 -29.64 -5.08
CA ARG A 44 1.59 -29.06 -5.12
C ARG A 44 1.51 -27.61 -5.56
N ILE A 45 2.02 -26.71 -4.73
CA ILE A 45 2.26 -25.31 -5.11
C ILE A 45 3.71 -25.21 -5.58
N PRO A 46 3.98 -24.92 -6.87
CA PRO A 46 5.35 -24.93 -7.42
C PRO A 46 6.28 -23.89 -6.78
N ASP A 47 5.74 -22.72 -6.42
CA ASP A 47 6.45 -21.65 -5.73
C ASP A 47 5.59 -21.11 -4.58
N LEU A 48 5.79 -21.71 -3.39
CA LEU A 48 5.04 -21.33 -2.20
C LEU A 48 5.31 -19.89 -1.77
N PHE A 49 6.53 -19.39 -1.99
CA PHE A 49 6.90 -18.03 -1.59
C PHE A 49 6.15 -17.01 -2.43
N SER A 50 6.21 -17.13 -3.76
CA SER A 50 5.50 -16.21 -4.65
C SER A 50 3.98 -16.32 -4.47
N PHE A 51 3.47 -17.54 -4.27
CA PHE A 51 2.04 -17.75 -4.01
C PHE A 51 1.59 -17.02 -2.73
N LEU A 52 2.17 -17.34 -1.57
CA LEU A 52 1.75 -16.75 -0.29
C LEU A 52 2.03 -15.25 -0.23
N SER A 53 3.19 -14.81 -0.70
CA SER A 53 3.56 -13.39 -0.61
C SER A 53 2.64 -12.50 -1.45
N ASN A 54 2.15 -12.98 -2.61
CA ASN A 54 1.18 -12.23 -3.41
C ASN A 54 -0.19 -12.13 -2.74
N ILE A 55 -0.67 -13.21 -2.14
CA ILE A 55 -1.94 -13.22 -1.39
C ILE A 55 -1.84 -12.27 -0.18
N ILE A 56 -0.76 -12.38 0.59
CA ILE A 56 -0.50 -11.52 1.75
C ILE A 56 -0.41 -10.05 1.32
N LEU A 57 0.30 -9.75 0.23
CA LEU A 57 0.45 -8.39 -0.29
C LEU A 57 -0.91 -7.78 -0.66
N LYS A 58 -1.74 -8.50 -1.43
CA LYS A 58 -3.08 -8.02 -1.80
C LYS A 58 -3.94 -7.74 -0.57
N ALA A 59 -4.00 -8.69 0.37
CA ALA A 59 -4.77 -8.55 1.59
C ALA A 59 -4.33 -7.35 2.44
N ASN A 60 -3.01 -7.11 2.55
CA ASN A 60 -2.45 -5.95 3.25
C ASN A 60 -2.77 -4.62 2.56
N ILE A 61 -2.61 -4.57 1.23
CA ILE A 61 -2.89 -3.36 0.45
C ILE A 61 -4.33 -2.92 0.69
N GLU A 62 -5.28 -3.84 0.57
CA GLU A 62 -6.68 -3.51 0.78
C GLU A 62 -6.98 -3.14 2.24
N ALA A 63 -6.36 -3.85 3.19
CA ALA A 63 -6.57 -3.57 4.62
C ALA A 63 -6.08 -2.17 5.03
N LEU A 64 -4.99 -1.68 4.43
CA LEU A 64 -4.37 -0.39 4.77
C LEU A 64 -4.83 0.76 3.89
N TYR A 65 -4.86 0.56 2.57
CA TYR A 65 -5.03 1.59 1.54
C TYR A 65 -6.42 1.58 0.86
N GLY A 66 -7.35 0.79 1.40
CA GLY A 66 -8.74 0.78 0.94
C GLY A 66 -8.98 -0.15 -0.24
N GLU A 67 -10.23 -0.18 -0.71
CA GLU A 67 -10.74 -1.22 -1.63
C GLU A 67 -10.49 -0.88 -3.10
N HIS A 68 -10.00 0.32 -3.39
CA HIS A 68 -9.93 0.84 -4.75
C HIS A 68 -8.52 0.84 -5.33
N LEU A 69 -7.46 0.75 -4.53
CA LEU A 69 -6.08 0.85 -5.03
C LEU A 69 -5.78 -0.19 -6.11
N LEU A 70 -6.07 -1.47 -5.85
CA LEU A 70 -5.85 -2.55 -6.82
C LEU A 70 -6.82 -2.50 -8.01
N ARG A 71 -7.97 -1.82 -7.87
CA ARG A 71 -8.92 -1.62 -8.97
C ARG A 71 -8.42 -0.53 -9.94
N ILE A 72 -7.84 0.54 -9.40
CA ILE A 72 -7.30 1.69 -10.14
C ILE A 72 -5.93 1.37 -10.74
N CYS A 73 -5.14 0.57 -10.02
CA CYS A 73 -3.81 0.13 -10.42
C CYS A 73 -3.75 -1.41 -10.44
N PRO A 74 -4.31 -2.08 -11.46
CA PRO A 74 -4.33 -3.54 -11.53
C PRO A 74 -2.95 -4.21 -11.53
N THR A 75 -1.92 -3.48 -12.00
CA THR A 75 -0.53 -3.97 -12.04
C THR A 75 0.25 -3.70 -10.75
N PHE A 76 -0.35 -3.04 -9.74
CA PHE A 76 0.36 -2.53 -8.57
C PHE A 76 1.19 -3.59 -7.84
N CYS A 77 0.64 -4.80 -7.63
CA CYS A 77 1.39 -5.88 -6.97
C CYS A 77 2.61 -6.32 -7.80
N GLN A 78 2.48 -6.39 -9.12
CA GLN A 78 3.59 -6.72 -10.00
C GLN A 78 4.65 -5.62 -10.00
N ASP A 79 4.21 -4.37 -10.05
CA ASP A 79 5.09 -3.19 -10.00
C ASP A 79 5.83 -3.11 -8.66
N PHE A 80 5.16 -3.48 -7.56
CA PHE A 80 5.80 -3.59 -6.25
C PHE A 80 6.93 -4.61 -6.26
N TRP A 81 6.70 -5.83 -6.74
CA TRP A 81 7.75 -6.85 -6.77
C TRP A 81 8.91 -6.48 -7.72
N ASN A 82 8.61 -5.81 -8.83
CA ASN A 82 9.63 -5.27 -9.73
C ASN A 82 10.49 -4.21 -9.00
N PHE A 83 9.85 -3.30 -8.26
CA PHE A 83 10.55 -2.29 -7.49
C PHE A 83 11.32 -2.89 -6.30
N TYR A 84 10.74 -3.84 -5.57
CA TYR A 84 11.40 -4.55 -4.46
C TYR A 84 12.70 -5.23 -4.92
N LYS A 85 12.67 -5.91 -6.08
CA LYS A 85 13.86 -6.51 -6.70
C LYS A 85 14.90 -5.46 -7.14
N ALA A 86 14.45 -4.29 -7.58
CA ALA A 86 15.29 -3.18 -8.01
C ALA A 86 15.87 -2.34 -6.86
N PHE A 87 15.23 -2.35 -5.70
CA PHE A 87 15.54 -1.48 -4.56
C PHE A 87 17.01 -1.52 -4.14
N PRO A 88 17.71 -2.67 -4.09
CA PRO A 88 19.13 -2.72 -3.73
C PRO A 88 20.04 -1.86 -4.61
N ASN A 89 19.71 -1.67 -5.89
CA ASN A 89 20.51 -0.81 -6.77
C ASN A 89 20.31 0.67 -6.46
N ILE A 90 19.07 1.03 -6.12
CA ILE A 90 18.67 2.41 -5.79
C ILE A 90 19.22 2.79 -4.41
N SER A 91 19.12 1.89 -3.43
CA SER A 91 19.59 2.11 -2.05
C SER A 91 21.11 2.26 -1.97
N LYS A 92 21.87 1.64 -2.89
CA LYS A 92 23.31 1.84 -3.05
C LYS A 92 23.68 3.20 -3.65
N GLY A 93 22.70 3.99 -4.10
CA GLY A 93 22.95 5.28 -4.76
C GLY A 93 23.53 5.15 -6.16
N LEU A 94 23.37 3.99 -6.84
CA LEU A 94 23.84 3.84 -8.21
C LEU A 94 23.11 4.83 -9.14
N PRO A 95 23.81 5.53 -10.04
CA PRO A 95 23.18 6.55 -10.86
C PRO A 95 22.18 5.95 -11.87
N ARG A 96 21.16 6.72 -12.22
CA ARG A 96 20.06 6.28 -13.08
C ARG A 96 20.48 5.80 -14.46
N TRP A 97 21.55 6.34 -15.03
CA TRP A 97 22.08 5.89 -16.32
C TRP A 97 22.76 4.51 -16.24
N LEU A 98 23.24 4.09 -15.05
CA LEU A 98 23.88 2.79 -14.84
C LEU A 98 22.84 1.68 -14.61
N VAL A 99 21.74 2.00 -13.93
CA VAL A 99 20.66 1.07 -13.59
C VAL A 99 19.27 1.59 -14.00
N PRO A 100 19.06 1.92 -15.30
CA PRO A 100 17.85 2.61 -15.75
C PRO A 100 16.57 1.84 -15.46
N SER A 101 16.60 0.51 -15.60
CA SER A 101 15.45 -0.36 -15.30
C SER A 101 15.04 -0.32 -13.82
N SER A 102 15.99 -0.14 -12.90
CA SER A 102 15.69 -0.05 -11.47
C SER A 102 14.89 1.21 -11.16
N TYR A 103 15.32 2.35 -11.71
CA TYR A 103 14.59 3.60 -11.57
C TYR A 103 13.25 3.60 -12.31
N GLN A 104 13.14 2.90 -13.44
CA GLN A 104 11.86 2.71 -14.11
C GLN A 104 10.86 1.96 -13.20
N ALA A 105 11.27 0.87 -12.53
CA ALA A 105 10.40 0.15 -11.62
C ALA A 105 9.91 1.02 -10.45
N ARG A 106 10.79 1.87 -9.89
CA ARG A 106 10.43 2.87 -8.88
C ARG A 106 9.40 3.88 -9.42
N ASP A 107 9.62 4.36 -10.63
CA ASP A 107 8.76 5.38 -11.23
C ASP A 107 7.38 4.82 -11.61
N GLU A 108 7.24 3.54 -11.97
CA GLU A 108 5.92 2.89 -12.17
C GLU A 108 5.13 2.77 -10.86
N MET A 109 5.80 2.43 -9.75
CA MET A 109 5.17 2.45 -8.44
C MET A 109 4.70 3.85 -8.03
N HIS A 110 5.54 4.86 -8.31
CA HIS A 110 5.20 6.25 -8.06
C HIS A 110 3.97 6.71 -8.86
N LYS A 111 3.92 6.41 -10.17
CA LYS A 111 2.75 6.69 -11.02
C LYS A 111 1.48 6.03 -10.50
N SER A 112 1.59 4.82 -9.96
CA SER A 112 0.43 4.13 -9.39
C SER A 112 -0.13 4.84 -8.16
N PHE A 113 0.74 5.28 -7.24
CA PHE A 113 0.30 6.09 -6.09
C PHE A 113 -0.28 7.43 -6.49
N ASP A 114 0.30 8.10 -7.48
CA ASP A 114 -0.21 9.38 -8.00
C ASP A 114 -1.62 9.22 -8.61
N ARG A 115 -1.82 8.17 -9.42
CA ARG A 115 -3.13 7.84 -10.00
C ARG A 115 -4.16 7.51 -8.93
N TRP A 116 -3.83 6.64 -7.98
CA TRP A 116 -4.72 6.26 -6.89
C TRP A 116 -5.09 7.47 -6.03
N ARG A 117 -4.12 8.29 -5.60
CA ARG A 117 -4.37 9.52 -4.84
C ARG A 117 -5.29 10.49 -5.57
N THR A 118 -5.04 10.72 -6.86
CA THR A 118 -5.85 11.63 -7.66
C THR A 118 -7.30 11.18 -7.67
N TRP A 119 -7.53 9.89 -7.91
CA TRP A 119 -8.87 9.31 -7.85
C TRP A 119 -9.48 9.42 -6.44
N CYS A 120 -8.74 9.13 -5.38
CA CYS A 120 -9.26 9.23 -4.02
C CYS A 120 -9.66 10.66 -3.65
N SER A 121 -8.87 11.67 -4.05
CA SER A 121 -9.21 13.07 -3.84
C SER A 121 -10.48 13.52 -4.58
N GLU A 122 -10.76 12.93 -5.74
CA GLU A 122 -12.00 13.19 -6.50
C GLU A 122 -13.23 12.47 -5.92
N ASN A 123 -13.02 11.39 -5.15
CA ASN A 123 -14.08 10.50 -4.67
C ASN A 123 -14.28 10.52 -3.15
N TYR A 124 -13.52 11.35 -2.43
CA TYR A 124 -13.61 11.49 -0.97
C TYR A 124 -13.99 12.90 -0.57
N ASN A 125 -15.07 13.03 0.22
CA ASN A 125 -15.49 14.30 0.77
C ASN A 125 -14.76 14.61 2.08
N TRP A 126 -13.77 15.50 2.02
CA TRP A 126 -13.00 15.95 3.19
C TRP A 126 -13.81 16.77 4.19
N ASP A 127 -14.93 17.36 3.77
CA ASP A 127 -15.82 18.16 4.62
C ASP A 127 -16.84 17.30 5.38
N ASN A 128 -16.81 15.97 5.21
CA ASN A 128 -17.66 15.07 5.96
C ASN A 128 -17.04 14.73 7.32
N ASP A 129 -17.52 15.39 8.38
CA ASP A 129 -17.08 15.16 9.76
C ASP A 129 -17.26 13.71 10.23
N GLU A 130 -18.25 12.97 9.70
CA GLU A 130 -18.48 11.57 10.06
C GLU A 130 -17.34 10.66 9.56
N LEU A 131 -16.63 11.04 8.49
CA LEU A 131 -15.52 10.26 7.92
C LEU A 131 -14.15 10.66 8.49
N ARG A 132 -14.09 11.75 9.26
CA ARG A 132 -12.83 12.31 9.76
C ARG A 132 -12.12 11.37 10.75
N ASP A 133 -12.91 10.72 11.60
CA ASP A 133 -12.41 9.92 12.72
C ASP A 133 -12.77 8.43 12.65
N VAL A 134 -13.30 7.97 11.51
CA VAL A 134 -13.47 6.52 11.28
C VAL A 134 -12.12 5.85 11.09
N GLU A 135 -11.92 4.71 11.72
CA GLU A 135 -10.66 3.94 11.58
C GLU A 135 -10.44 3.48 10.14
N TYR A 136 -11.51 3.20 9.39
CA TYR A 136 -11.42 2.74 8.00
C TYR A 136 -12.61 3.25 7.17
N GLU A 137 -12.34 3.63 5.92
CA GLU A 137 -13.35 3.77 4.87
C GLU A 137 -12.81 3.30 3.50
N PRO A 138 -13.67 2.93 2.54
CA PRO A 138 -13.23 2.21 1.34
C PRO A 138 -12.29 2.98 0.40
N VAL A 139 -12.31 4.32 0.36
CA VAL A 139 -11.62 5.15 -0.64
C VAL A 139 -10.12 5.26 -0.33
N TRP A 140 -9.75 5.75 0.86
CA TRP A 140 -8.37 5.89 1.31
C TRP A 140 -7.90 4.75 2.22
N GLY A 141 -8.82 3.95 2.75
CA GLY A 141 -8.52 2.89 3.70
C GLY A 141 -8.45 3.39 5.13
N THR A 142 -7.34 3.12 5.80
CA THR A 142 -7.17 3.39 7.22
C THR A 142 -7.03 4.87 7.54
N GLN A 143 -7.40 5.24 8.77
CA GLN A 143 -7.16 6.58 9.29
C GLN A 143 -5.67 6.92 9.26
N TYR A 144 -4.79 5.95 9.52
CA TYR A 144 -3.34 6.07 9.36
C TYR A 144 -2.95 6.65 8.00
N VAL A 145 -3.42 6.05 6.90
CA VAL A 145 -3.08 6.49 5.53
C VAL A 145 -3.59 7.90 5.27
N ARG A 146 -4.83 8.21 5.66
CA ARG A 146 -5.41 9.57 5.51
C ARG A 146 -4.60 10.62 6.27
N LYS A 147 -4.28 10.37 7.55
CA LYS A 147 -3.55 11.31 8.40
C LYS A 147 -2.11 11.49 7.96
N MET A 148 -1.46 10.41 7.50
CA MET A 148 -0.14 10.47 6.89
C MET A 148 -0.14 11.40 5.67
N ILE A 149 -1.11 11.27 4.78
CA ILE A 149 -1.25 12.12 3.59
C ILE A 149 -1.50 13.58 3.99
N GLN A 150 -2.53 13.84 4.80
CA GLN A 150 -2.89 15.18 5.25
C GLN A 150 -1.70 15.92 5.89
N ARG A 151 -0.88 15.20 6.69
CA ARG A 151 0.31 15.79 7.29
C ARG A 151 1.32 16.24 6.24
N HIS A 152 1.62 15.39 5.25
CA HIS A 152 2.62 15.75 4.23
C HIS A 152 2.11 16.89 3.33
N GLU A 153 0.81 16.95 3.07
CA GLU A 153 0.18 18.08 2.38
C GLU A 153 0.28 19.37 3.22
N ALA A 154 0.05 19.29 4.54
CA ALA A 154 0.21 20.42 5.46
C ALA A 154 1.66 20.93 5.57
N LEU A 155 2.65 20.10 5.23
CA LEU A 155 4.05 20.51 5.11
C LEU A 155 4.37 21.22 3.78
N GLY A 156 3.37 21.42 2.91
CA GLY A 156 3.52 22.09 1.62
C GLY A 156 4.08 21.20 0.50
N LEU A 157 4.07 19.87 0.67
CA LEU A 157 4.47 18.97 -0.40
C LEU A 157 3.43 19.02 -1.53
N SER A 158 3.90 19.01 -2.77
CA SER A 158 3.03 18.84 -3.93
C SER A 158 2.42 17.44 -3.95
N ASN A 159 1.34 17.24 -4.72
CA ASN A 159 0.74 15.92 -4.93
C ASN A 159 1.78 14.86 -5.30
N ASN A 160 2.70 15.22 -6.21
CA ASN A 160 3.82 14.38 -6.61
C ASN A 160 4.76 14.09 -5.43
N GLY A 161 5.10 15.10 -4.63
CA GLY A 161 5.90 14.94 -3.43
C GLY A 161 5.30 13.96 -2.43
N VAL A 162 3.99 14.02 -2.19
CA VAL A 162 3.31 13.09 -1.29
C VAL A 162 3.26 11.67 -1.87
N ALA A 163 3.06 11.51 -3.18
CA ALA A 163 3.14 10.19 -3.83
C ALA A 163 4.54 9.54 -3.69
N VAL A 164 5.62 10.34 -3.78
CA VAL A 164 6.99 9.85 -3.51
C VAL A 164 7.14 9.41 -2.06
N VAL A 165 6.57 10.18 -1.13
CA VAL A 165 6.59 9.86 0.29
C VAL A 165 5.87 8.55 0.57
N MET A 166 4.68 8.34 0.01
CA MET A 166 3.90 7.11 0.13
C MET A 166 4.68 5.87 -0.28
N LEU A 167 5.47 5.97 -1.36
CA LEU A 167 6.34 4.89 -1.78
C LEU A 167 7.32 4.48 -0.69
N GLY A 168 7.88 5.43 0.07
CA GLY A 168 8.75 5.13 1.20
C GLY A 168 8.02 4.47 2.38
N TYR A 169 6.76 4.84 2.63
CA TYR A 169 5.95 4.25 3.70
C TYR A 169 5.43 2.84 3.40
N PHE A 170 5.41 2.44 2.11
CA PHE A 170 4.98 1.10 1.72
C PHE A 170 5.94 -0.01 2.17
N PHE A 171 7.19 0.31 2.53
CA PHE A 171 8.23 -0.65 2.94
C PHE A 171 8.43 -0.74 4.46
N VAL A 172 7.56 -0.12 5.25
CA VAL A 172 7.68 -0.05 6.72
C VAL A 172 6.70 -0.98 7.40
#